data_AF-A0A3R9M764-F1
#
_entry.id   AF-A0A3R9M764-F1
#
_cell.length_a   1.000
_cell.length_b   1.000
_cell.length_c   1.000
_cell.angle_alpha   90.00
_cell.angle_beta   90.00
_cell.angle_gamma   90.00
#
_symmetry.space_group_name_H-M   'P 1'
#
loop_
_entity.id
_entity.type
_entity.pdbx_description
1 polymer ?
#
loop_
_entity_poly.entity_id
_entity_poly.type
_entity_poly.pdbx_seq_one_letter_code
_entity_poly.pdbx_strand_id
1 'polypeptide(L)'
;MHPMNPPLFPEYLLWGWFALTALSAAYVAWDLFTSTPEMKVMKWGWVLVTLYTGPVGLLVYWFSCREPSPGTHEQFVAPLWKQAVGSTIHCAAGDATGIIVAAAITGYFGLRMGVDIWLEYAAGFAFGLFIFQALFMKDMMGMSYGEALRSSFLPEWMSMNAMMAGMLPTMVILMSRDMRAMEATSPWFWAAMSAATLVGVVVSYPVNYWLVKNRLKHGMGTERALGKGGAPQEAVAAPAYAGHGMAAMPHMAGMSHGMPAAAPTPAHTGHHMAAAPQEMPGMDMGSGTPVSGLRKAVVTGLTLLMLAVGYWLAARYGDLSMRPGEPMTDMPGMSKPGHRM
;
A
#
# COMPACT_ATOMS: atom_id res chain seq x y z
N MET A 1 32.73 15.53 27.53
CA MET A 1 31.98 14.54 26.73
C MET A 1 31.06 13.80 27.69
N HIS A 2 29.79 14.18 27.73
CA HIS A 2 28.81 13.46 28.55
C HIS A 2 28.59 12.07 27.96
N PRO A 3 28.41 11.02 28.79
CA PRO A 3 28.16 9.69 28.29
C PRO A 3 26.80 9.71 27.59
N MET A 4 26.81 9.72 26.26
CA MET A 4 25.62 9.37 25.50
C MET A 4 25.25 7.95 25.90
N ASN A 5 23.97 7.71 26.20
CA ASN A 5 23.50 6.36 26.45
C ASN A 5 23.98 5.46 25.30
N PRO A 6 24.48 4.25 25.59
CA PRO A 6 24.84 3.32 24.52
C PRO A 6 23.60 3.11 23.64
N PRO A 7 23.77 3.06 22.30
CA PRO A 7 22.64 2.85 21.40
C PRO A 7 21.86 1.59 21.81
N LEU A 8 20.53 1.64 21.68
CA LEU A 8 19.63 0.52 22.00
C LEU A 8 20.01 -0.76 21.25
N PHE A 9 20.62 -0.61 20.06
CA PHE A 9 21.07 -1.71 19.22
C PHE A 9 22.52 -1.49 18.79
N PRO A 10 23.29 -2.54 18.56
CA PRO A 10 24.61 -2.40 17.93
C PRO A 10 24.53 -1.81 16.52
N GLU A 11 25.49 -0.95 16.16
CA GLU A 11 25.53 -0.26 14.85
C GLU A 11 25.55 -1.22 13.65
N TYR A 12 26.15 -2.41 13.78
CA TYR A 12 26.17 -3.38 12.69
C TYR A 12 24.78 -3.92 12.34
N LEU A 13 23.85 -3.99 13.30
CA LEU A 13 22.46 -4.40 13.03
C LEU A 13 21.74 -3.33 12.19
N LEU A 14 22.01 -2.06 12.47
CA LEU A 14 21.47 -0.92 11.73
C LEU A 14 21.90 -0.95 10.26
N TRP A 15 23.21 -1.09 10.01
CA TRP A 15 23.73 -1.19 8.65
C TRP A 15 23.26 -2.46 7.94
N GLY A 16 23.16 -3.58 8.66
CA GLY A 16 22.56 -4.81 8.13
C GLY A 16 21.10 -4.61 7.69
N TRP A 17 20.28 -3.94 8.52
CA TRP A 17 18.92 -3.57 8.16
C TRP A 17 18.86 -2.71 6.91
N PHE A 18 19.70 -1.67 6.79
CA PHE A 18 19.72 -0.82 5.60
C PHE A 18 20.17 -1.54 4.34
N ALA A 19 21.16 -2.42 4.43
CA ALA A 19 21.58 -3.26 3.31
C ALA A 19 20.41 -4.16 2.84
N LEU A 20 19.72 -4.80 3.78
CA LEU A 20 18.55 -5.63 3.48
C LEU A 20 17.40 -4.81 2.91
N THR A 21 17.16 -3.59 3.41
CA THR A 21 16.16 -2.66 2.88
C THR A 21 16.47 -2.27 1.44
N ALA A 22 17.72 -1.92 1.13
CA ALA A 22 18.14 -1.56 -0.22
C ALA A 22 17.96 -2.73 -1.19
N LEU A 23 18.38 -3.94 -0.80
CA LEU A 23 18.18 -5.16 -1.61
C LEU A 23 16.69 -5.49 -1.80
N SER A 24 15.89 -5.33 -0.75
CA SER A 24 14.44 -5.57 -0.77
C SER A 24 13.74 -4.60 -1.71
N ALA A 25 14.02 -3.29 -1.60
CA ALA A 25 13.44 -2.28 -2.47
C ALA A 25 13.87 -2.46 -3.93
N ALA A 26 15.13 -2.82 -4.18
CA ALA A 26 15.63 -3.12 -5.52
C ALA A 26 14.90 -4.32 -6.14
N TYR A 27 14.71 -5.40 -5.37
CA TYR A 27 13.95 -6.57 -5.84
C TYR A 27 12.48 -6.22 -6.13
N VAL A 28 11.79 -5.55 -5.19
CA VAL A 28 10.39 -5.16 -5.34
C VAL A 28 10.22 -4.25 -6.57
N ALA A 29 11.10 -3.26 -6.73
CA ALA A 29 11.08 -2.39 -7.91
C ALA A 29 11.28 -3.21 -9.20
N TRP A 30 12.30 -4.07 -9.24
CA TRP A 30 12.56 -4.90 -10.41
C TRP A 30 11.35 -5.77 -10.78
N ASP A 31 10.74 -6.48 -9.83
CA ASP A 31 9.58 -7.35 -10.09
C ASP A 31 8.36 -6.53 -10.54
N LEU A 32 8.03 -5.41 -9.87
CA LEU A 32 6.90 -4.53 -10.23
C LEU A 32 7.01 -3.91 -11.63
N PHE A 33 8.23 -3.56 -12.05
CA PHE A 33 8.45 -2.89 -13.33
C PHE A 33 8.75 -3.88 -14.47
N THR A 34 8.91 -5.17 -14.20
CA THR A 34 9.19 -6.20 -15.23
C THR A 34 8.13 -7.29 -15.33
N SER A 35 7.53 -7.70 -14.21
CA SER A 35 6.74 -8.93 -14.10
C SER A 35 5.34 -8.69 -13.55
N THR A 36 5.20 -7.96 -12.44
CA THR A 36 3.91 -7.77 -11.77
C THR A 36 3.10 -6.60 -12.39
N PRO A 37 1.90 -6.84 -12.95
CA PRO A 37 1.11 -5.84 -13.68
C PRO A 37 0.25 -4.94 -12.78
N GLU A 38 0.78 -4.53 -11.63
CA GLU A 38 0.10 -3.63 -10.68
C GLU A 38 -0.07 -2.21 -11.25
N MET A 39 -1.01 -1.43 -10.73
CA MET A 39 -1.23 -0.04 -11.12
C MET A 39 0.00 0.86 -10.92
N LYS A 40 0.33 1.72 -11.89
CA LYS A 40 1.52 2.62 -11.86
C LYS A 40 1.77 3.31 -10.52
N VAL A 41 0.75 3.95 -9.95
CA VAL A 41 0.85 4.66 -8.66
C VAL A 41 1.13 3.66 -7.52
N MET A 42 0.50 2.49 -7.55
CA MET A 42 0.74 1.43 -6.57
C MET A 42 2.12 0.79 -6.71
N LYS A 43 2.72 0.75 -7.92
CA LYS A 43 4.13 0.33 -8.08
C LYS A 43 5.05 1.21 -7.24
N TRP A 44 4.89 2.53 -7.33
CA TRP A 44 5.64 3.47 -6.51
C TRP A 44 5.29 3.35 -5.02
N GLY A 45 4.02 3.15 -4.68
CA GLY A 45 3.60 2.90 -3.31
C GLY A 45 4.32 1.71 -2.67
N TRP A 46 4.40 0.59 -3.37
CA TRP A 46 5.13 -0.60 -2.91
C TRP A 46 6.63 -0.35 -2.75
N VAL A 47 7.26 0.36 -3.69
CA VAL A 47 8.69 0.71 -3.58
C VAL A 47 8.94 1.59 -2.35
N LEU A 48 8.14 2.64 -2.15
CA LEU A 48 8.26 3.55 -1.01
C LEU A 48 8.04 2.83 0.32
N VAL A 49 6.95 2.05 0.44
CA VAL A 49 6.70 1.32 1.68
C VAL A 49 7.78 0.28 1.95
N THR A 50 8.34 -0.37 0.92
CA THR A 50 9.48 -1.27 1.10
C THR A 50 10.74 -0.54 1.55
N LEU A 51 10.97 0.69 1.09
CA LEU A 51 12.08 1.54 1.61
C LEU A 51 11.88 1.88 3.10
N TYR A 52 10.65 2.04 3.55
CA TYR A 52 10.36 2.33 4.97
C TYR A 52 10.41 1.09 5.84
N THR A 53 9.93 -0.05 5.34
CA THR A 53 9.70 -1.26 6.15
C THR A 53 10.71 -2.38 5.89
N GLY A 54 11.61 -2.19 4.92
CA GLY A 54 12.70 -3.07 4.61
C GLY A 54 12.27 -4.48 4.21
N PRO A 55 12.94 -5.54 4.70
CA PRO A 55 12.63 -6.92 4.34
C PRO A 55 11.22 -7.36 4.76
N VAL A 56 10.61 -6.70 5.74
CA VAL A 56 9.20 -6.97 6.11
C VAL A 56 8.27 -6.55 4.97
N GLY A 57 8.51 -5.39 4.35
CA GLY A 57 7.75 -4.92 3.18
C GLY A 57 7.86 -5.87 2.00
N LEU A 58 9.07 -6.40 1.74
CA LEU A 58 9.30 -7.43 0.73
C LEU A 58 8.48 -8.70 1.00
N LEU A 59 8.48 -9.21 2.24
CA LEU A 59 7.71 -10.40 2.58
C LEU A 59 6.21 -10.17 2.37
N VAL A 60 5.69 -9.02 2.81
CA VAL A 60 4.28 -8.66 2.58
C VAL A 60 3.99 -8.60 1.08
N TYR A 61 4.81 -7.89 0.30
CA TYR A 61 4.70 -7.81 -1.15
C TYR A 61 4.63 -9.18 -1.83
N TRP A 62 5.54 -10.09 -1.44
CA TRP A 62 5.63 -11.43 -2.00
C TRP A 62 4.34 -12.23 -1.81
N PHE A 63 3.70 -12.13 -0.64
CA PHE A 63 2.50 -12.90 -0.33
C PHE A 63 1.19 -12.21 -0.73
N SER A 64 1.19 -10.89 -0.92
CA SER A 64 -0.04 -10.14 -1.18
C SER A 64 -0.18 -9.58 -2.60
N CYS A 65 0.90 -9.26 -3.29
CA CYS A 65 0.86 -8.53 -4.57
C CYS A 65 1.62 -9.22 -5.70
N ARG A 66 2.82 -9.77 -5.45
CA ARG A 66 3.65 -10.37 -6.50
C ARG A 66 2.87 -11.38 -7.35
N GLU A 67 2.89 -11.20 -8.68
CA GLU A 67 2.22 -12.11 -9.60
C GLU A 67 2.88 -13.50 -9.56
N PRO A 68 2.17 -14.57 -9.13
CA PRO A 68 2.79 -15.90 -9.01
C PRO A 68 3.10 -16.54 -10.36
N SER A 69 2.23 -16.29 -11.35
CA SER A 69 2.38 -16.76 -12.73
C SER A 69 1.70 -15.80 -13.71
N PRO A 70 2.19 -15.68 -14.96
CA PRO A 70 1.64 -14.71 -15.92
C PRO A 70 0.12 -14.85 -16.10
N GLY A 71 -0.61 -13.75 -15.91
CA GLY A 71 -2.07 -13.70 -16.06
C GLY A 71 -2.86 -14.10 -14.81
N THR A 72 -2.21 -14.22 -13.65
CA THR A 72 -2.88 -14.64 -12.40
C THR A 72 -2.95 -13.56 -11.34
N HIS A 73 -2.37 -12.37 -11.58
CA HIS A 73 -2.34 -11.28 -10.62
C HIS A 73 -3.72 -10.91 -10.05
N GLU A 74 -4.73 -10.75 -10.91
CA GLU A 74 -6.09 -10.35 -10.56
C GLU A 74 -6.73 -11.33 -9.57
N GLN A 75 -6.62 -12.63 -9.85
CA GLN A 75 -7.10 -13.69 -8.98
C GLN A 75 -6.29 -13.77 -7.69
N PHE A 76 -4.98 -13.56 -7.80
CA PHE A 76 -4.08 -13.60 -6.65
C PHE A 76 -4.38 -12.49 -5.66
N VAL A 77 -4.67 -11.26 -6.11
CA VAL A 77 -4.96 -10.11 -5.24
C VAL A 77 -6.42 -10.00 -4.81
N ALA A 78 -7.34 -10.76 -5.41
CA ALA A 78 -8.78 -10.70 -5.10
C ALA A 78 -9.18 -10.93 -3.62
N PRO A 79 -8.51 -11.80 -2.83
CA PRO A 79 -8.87 -12.00 -1.42
C PRO A 79 -8.89 -10.69 -0.61
N LEU A 80 -9.94 -10.49 0.20
CA LEU A 80 -10.17 -9.24 0.94
C LEU A 80 -8.97 -8.81 1.81
N TRP A 81 -8.26 -9.76 2.43
CA TRP A 81 -7.09 -9.42 3.24
C TRP A 81 -5.94 -8.84 2.40
N LYS A 82 -5.78 -9.29 1.14
CA LYS A 82 -4.80 -8.72 0.20
C LYS A 82 -5.25 -7.36 -0.28
N GLN A 83 -6.53 -7.20 -0.62
CA GLN A 83 -7.11 -5.89 -0.93
C GLN A 83 -6.89 -4.88 0.22
N ALA A 84 -7.08 -5.33 1.46
CA ALA A 84 -6.78 -4.52 2.66
C ALA A 84 -5.29 -4.19 2.80
N VAL A 85 -4.38 -5.14 2.51
CA VAL A 85 -2.94 -4.87 2.42
C VAL A 85 -2.68 -3.77 1.38
N GLY A 86 -3.21 -3.91 0.17
CA GLY A 86 -3.14 -2.88 -0.88
C GLY A 86 -3.53 -1.49 -0.40
N SER A 87 -4.69 -1.39 0.25
CA SER A 87 -5.19 -0.14 0.80
C SER A 87 -4.29 0.43 1.91
N THR A 88 -3.71 -0.45 2.73
CA THR A 88 -2.78 -0.08 3.80
C THR A 88 -1.44 0.39 3.23
N ILE A 89 -0.91 -0.27 2.20
CA ILE A 89 0.31 0.15 1.49
C ILE A 89 0.11 1.51 0.85
N HIS A 90 -1.04 1.74 0.23
CA HIS A 90 -1.38 3.02 -0.37
C HIS A 90 -1.40 4.16 0.67
N CYS A 91 -2.06 3.92 1.80
CA CYS A 91 -2.06 4.85 2.95
C CYS A 91 -0.64 5.09 3.48
N ALA A 92 0.11 4.03 3.77
CA ALA A 92 1.45 4.14 4.32
C ALA A 92 2.42 4.83 3.37
N ALA A 93 2.30 4.60 2.07
CA ALA A 93 3.12 5.27 1.07
C ALA A 93 2.94 6.79 1.13
N GLY A 94 1.70 7.29 1.20
CA GLY A 94 1.44 8.72 1.31
C GLY A 94 1.75 9.28 2.70
N ASP A 95 1.09 8.74 3.72
CA ASP A 95 1.13 9.28 5.08
C ASP A 95 2.55 9.23 5.65
N ALA A 96 3.27 8.11 5.50
CA ALA A 96 4.63 8.00 6.02
C ALA A 96 5.62 8.87 5.24
N THR A 97 5.46 9.02 3.92
CA THR A 97 6.29 9.97 3.15
C THR A 97 6.12 11.38 3.69
N GLY A 98 4.88 11.84 3.85
CA GLY A 98 4.60 13.19 4.33
C GLY A 98 5.12 13.43 5.75
N ILE A 99 4.95 12.46 6.65
CA ILE A 99 5.50 12.50 8.02
C ILE A 99 7.04 12.57 7.98
N ILE A 100 7.71 11.67 7.25
CA ILE A 100 9.19 11.59 7.24
C ILE A 100 9.79 12.86 6.64
N VAL A 101 9.22 13.37 5.55
CA VAL A 101 9.67 14.61 4.91
C VAL A 101 9.45 15.80 5.83
N ALA A 102 8.28 15.89 6.49
CA ALA A 102 8.01 16.96 7.45
C ALA A 102 9.00 16.92 8.61
N ALA A 103 9.16 15.76 9.26
CA ALA A 103 10.09 15.55 10.38
C ALA A 103 11.54 15.92 10.03
N ALA A 104 11.99 15.62 8.81
CA ALA A 104 13.33 16.01 8.36
C ALA A 104 13.47 17.55 8.24
N ILE A 105 12.42 18.22 7.75
CA ILE A 105 12.40 19.69 7.58
C ILE A 105 12.28 20.38 8.95
N THR A 106 11.33 19.98 9.77
CA THR A 106 11.09 20.55 11.10
C THR A 106 12.23 20.24 12.06
N GLY A 107 12.84 19.07 11.93
CA GLY A 107 14.08 18.68 12.60
C GLY A 107 15.23 19.64 12.28
N TYR A 108 15.39 20.03 11.02
CA TYR A 108 16.37 21.04 10.60
C TYR A 108 16.13 22.41 11.25
N PHE A 109 14.87 22.79 11.47
CA PHE A 109 14.50 24.04 12.16
C PHE A 109 14.52 23.95 13.70
N GLY A 110 14.86 22.78 14.26
CA GLY A 110 14.93 22.60 15.71
C GLY A 110 13.58 22.76 16.42
N LEU A 111 12.48 22.40 15.76
CA LEU A 111 11.16 22.49 16.37
C LEU A 111 11.02 21.52 17.55
N ARG A 112 10.11 21.87 18.48
CA ARG A 112 9.80 21.00 19.63
C ARG A 112 8.94 19.84 19.17
N MET A 113 9.25 18.63 19.64
CA MET A 113 8.55 17.38 19.31
C MET A 113 7.02 17.50 19.43
N GLY A 114 6.50 18.14 20.49
CA GLY A 114 5.07 18.31 20.67
C GLY A 114 4.35 19.16 19.61
N VAL A 115 5.04 20.11 18.97
CA VAL A 115 4.51 20.89 17.82
C VAL A 115 4.75 20.11 16.53
N ASP A 116 5.92 19.50 16.43
CA ASP A 116 6.38 18.76 15.26
C ASP A 116 5.39 17.66 14.85
N ILE A 117 4.96 16.85 15.81
CA ILE A 117 3.95 15.79 15.65
C ILE A 117 2.70 16.26 14.89
N TRP A 118 2.22 17.47 15.15
CA TRP A 118 1.00 17.97 14.49
C TRP A 118 1.27 18.51 13.09
N LEU A 119 2.47 19.04 12.85
CA LEU A 119 2.93 19.41 11.51
C LEU A 119 3.15 18.16 10.65
N GLU A 120 3.81 17.14 11.21
CA GLU A 120 3.99 15.82 10.60
C GLU A 120 2.64 15.17 10.28
N TYR A 121 1.69 15.19 11.22
CA TYR A 121 0.34 14.66 10.99
C TYR A 121 -0.36 15.39 9.84
N ALA A 122 -0.32 16.73 9.83
CA ALA A 122 -0.94 17.51 8.77
C ALA A 122 -0.28 17.28 7.41
N ALA A 123 1.04 17.18 7.37
CA ALA A 123 1.81 16.91 6.16
C ALA A 123 1.59 15.48 5.63
N GLY A 124 1.59 14.49 6.52
CA GLY A 124 1.23 13.10 6.22
C GLY A 124 -0.14 13.01 5.57
N PHE A 125 -1.15 13.53 6.27
CA PHE A 125 -2.53 13.54 5.77
C PHE A 125 -2.67 14.28 4.44
N ALA A 126 -2.03 15.44 4.28
CA ALA A 126 -2.08 16.19 3.03
C ALA A 126 -1.43 15.41 1.87
N PHE A 127 -0.26 14.80 2.10
CA PHE A 127 0.43 14.04 1.07
C PHE A 127 -0.33 12.75 0.70
N GLY A 128 -0.85 12.03 1.70
CA GLY A 128 -1.75 10.89 1.52
C GLY A 128 -2.99 11.25 0.72
N LEU A 129 -3.70 12.31 1.12
CA LEU A 129 -4.94 12.73 0.47
C LEU A 129 -4.75 13.29 -0.95
N PHE A 130 -3.86 14.28 -1.12
CA PHE A 130 -3.75 15.01 -2.38
C PHE A 130 -2.92 14.27 -3.44
N ILE A 131 -1.87 13.57 -3.03
CA ILE A 131 -0.96 12.92 -3.98
C ILE A 131 -1.35 11.45 -4.17
N PHE A 132 -1.44 10.67 -3.09
CA PHE A 132 -1.69 9.24 -3.22
C PHE A 132 -3.15 8.93 -3.52
N GLN A 133 -4.08 9.33 -2.65
CA GLN A 133 -5.51 9.01 -2.80
C GLN A 133 -6.14 9.68 -4.02
N ALA A 134 -6.08 11.01 -4.11
CA ALA A 134 -6.85 11.73 -5.11
C ALA A 134 -6.38 11.46 -6.55
N LEU A 135 -5.06 11.34 -6.79
CA LEU A 135 -4.55 10.99 -8.11
C LEU A 135 -4.90 9.55 -8.48
N PHE A 136 -4.78 8.62 -7.54
CA PHE A 136 -5.15 7.23 -7.78
C PHE A 136 -6.64 7.06 -8.07
N MET A 137 -7.51 7.67 -7.26
CA MET A 137 -8.96 7.58 -7.47
C MET A 137 -9.41 8.26 -8.76
N LYS A 138 -8.78 9.37 -9.14
CA LYS A 138 -8.98 9.99 -10.45
C LYS A 138 -8.64 9.03 -11.58
N ASP A 139 -7.44 8.43 -11.55
CA ASP A 139 -6.96 7.57 -12.63
C ASP A 139 -7.71 6.23 -12.70
N MET A 140 -8.10 5.67 -11.55
CA MET A 140 -8.76 4.37 -11.47
C MET A 140 -10.26 4.46 -11.76
N MET A 141 -10.95 5.49 -11.24
CA MET A 141 -12.42 5.61 -11.35
C MET A 141 -12.87 6.62 -12.41
N GLY A 142 -11.95 7.25 -13.14
CA GLY A 142 -12.28 8.22 -14.19
C GLY A 142 -13.02 9.45 -13.69
N MET A 143 -12.97 9.72 -12.38
CA MET A 143 -13.69 10.81 -11.73
C MET A 143 -12.89 12.12 -11.73
N SER A 144 -13.56 13.26 -11.50
CA SER A 144 -12.84 14.52 -11.36
C SER A 144 -11.98 14.52 -10.08
N TYR A 145 -10.86 15.25 -10.10
CA TYR A 145 -9.97 15.35 -8.94
C TYR A 145 -10.68 15.87 -7.67
N GLY A 146 -11.63 16.80 -7.84
CA GLY A 146 -12.42 17.34 -6.72
C GLY A 146 -13.41 16.33 -6.14
N GLU A 147 -13.98 15.43 -6.95
CA GLU A 147 -14.82 14.34 -6.45
C GLU A 147 -13.97 13.25 -5.78
N ALA A 148 -12.80 12.93 -6.34
CA ALA A 148 -11.83 12.04 -5.71
C ALA A 148 -11.48 12.54 -4.31
N LEU A 149 -11.08 13.81 -4.17
CA LEU A 149 -10.78 14.40 -2.86
C LEU A 149 -11.93 14.28 -1.86
N ARG A 150 -13.16 14.65 -2.27
CA ARG A 150 -14.32 14.62 -1.36
C ARG A 150 -14.67 13.20 -0.91
N SER A 151 -14.54 12.23 -1.80
CA SER A 151 -14.87 10.83 -1.50
C SER A 151 -13.77 10.11 -0.72
N SER A 152 -12.49 10.47 -0.93
CA SER A 152 -11.35 9.91 -0.19
C SER A 152 -11.11 10.55 1.16
N PHE A 153 -11.58 11.78 1.41
CA PHE A 153 -11.23 12.55 2.61
C PHE A 153 -11.48 11.78 3.93
N LEU A 154 -12.72 11.34 4.14
CA LEU A 154 -13.11 10.69 5.39
C LEU A 154 -12.44 9.30 5.55
N PRO A 155 -12.43 8.42 4.53
CA PRO A 155 -11.67 7.17 4.59
C PRO A 155 -10.18 7.38 4.86
N GLU A 156 -9.55 8.37 4.23
CA GLU A 156 -8.14 8.66 4.45
C GLU A 156 -7.89 9.17 5.85
N TRP A 157 -8.72 10.08 6.35
CA TRP A 157 -8.57 10.62 7.69
C TRP A 157 -8.70 9.54 8.79
N MET A 158 -9.65 8.61 8.62
CA MET A 158 -9.77 7.45 9.52
C MET A 158 -8.51 6.57 9.50
N SER A 159 -7.92 6.36 8.32
CA SER A 159 -6.71 5.56 8.15
C SER A 159 -5.48 6.24 8.75
N MET A 160 -5.30 7.53 8.48
CA MET A 160 -4.22 8.36 9.01
C MET A 160 -4.24 8.42 10.54
N ASN A 161 -5.42 8.54 11.15
CA ASN A 161 -5.56 8.47 12.62
C ASN A 161 -4.97 7.18 13.19
N ALA A 162 -5.30 6.04 12.60
CA ALA A 162 -4.79 4.74 13.04
C ALA A 162 -3.30 4.57 12.74
N MET A 163 -2.83 5.08 11.60
CA MET A 163 -1.43 5.05 11.21
C MET A 163 -0.58 5.86 12.20
N MET A 164 -0.97 7.11 12.47
CA MET A 164 -0.30 7.98 13.44
C MET A 164 -0.38 7.42 14.86
N ALA A 165 -1.49 6.77 15.24
CA ALA A 165 -1.61 6.10 16.54
C ALA A 165 -0.50 5.07 16.81
N GLY A 166 0.02 4.42 15.76
CA GLY A 166 1.16 3.50 15.85
C GLY A 166 2.51 4.20 15.71
N MET A 167 2.64 5.11 14.74
CA MET A 167 3.91 5.81 14.48
C MET A 167 4.34 6.71 15.64
N LEU A 168 3.43 7.54 16.14
CA LEU A 168 3.71 8.58 17.13
C LEU A 168 4.32 8.04 18.43
N PRO A 169 3.76 7.04 19.13
CA PRO A 169 4.41 6.51 20.32
C PRO A 169 5.74 5.82 20.00
N THR A 170 5.84 5.14 18.86
CA THR A 170 7.09 4.44 18.47
C THR A 170 8.22 5.43 18.23
N MET A 171 7.97 6.49 17.44
CA MET A 171 8.99 7.49 17.12
C MET A 171 9.40 8.28 18.37
N VAL A 172 8.44 8.77 19.17
CA VAL A 172 8.73 9.60 20.33
C VAL A 172 9.52 8.81 21.37
N ILE A 173 9.12 7.56 21.67
CA ILE A 173 9.82 6.73 22.65
C ILE A 173 11.24 6.40 22.19
N LEU A 174 11.45 6.09 20.90
CA LEU A 174 12.79 5.79 20.38
C LEU A 174 13.69 7.03 20.41
N MET A 175 13.17 8.17 19.96
CA MET A 175 13.90 9.45 19.95
C MET A 175 14.23 9.94 21.37
N SER A 176 13.34 9.72 22.35
CA SER A 176 13.62 10.03 23.76
C SER A 176 14.71 9.17 24.39
N ARG A 177 15.00 8.00 23.84
CA ARG A 177 16.09 7.15 24.32
C ARG A 177 17.41 7.45 23.63
N ASP A 178 17.37 7.86 22.37
CA ASP A 178 18.53 8.25 21.58
C ASP A 178 18.23 9.50 20.75
N MET A 179 18.64 10.66 21.27
CA MET A 179 18.40 11.97 20.64
C MET A 179 19.04 12.09 19.25
N ARG A 180 20.03 11.24 18.91
CA ARG A 180 20.57 11.19 17.54
C ARG A 180 19.52 10.78 16.52
N ALA A 181 18.44 10.12 16.95
CA ALA A 181 17.33 9.77 16.07
C ALA A 181 16.45 10.97 15.71
N MET A 182 16.67 12.16 16.29
CA MET A 182 15.96 13.40 15.92
C MET A 182 16.61 14.16 14.77
N GLU A 183 17.82 13.77 14.34
CA GLU A 183 18.55 14.43 13.27
C GLU A 183 18.47 13.61 11.99
N ALA A 184 17.90 14.16 10.91
CA ALA A 184 17.75 13.44 9.64
C ALA A 184 19.08 13.03 8.99
N THR A 185 20.19 13.67 9.35
CA THR A 185 21.55 13.33 8.93
C THR A 185 22.09 12.08 9.64
N SER A 186 21.48 11.69 10.75
CA SER A 186 21.87 10.53 11.54
C SER A 186 21.17 9.27 11.00
N PRO A 187 21.88 8.13 10.89
CA PRO A 187 21.27 6.87 10.50
C PRO A 187 20.21 6.38 11.52
N TRP A 188 20.27 6.85 12.77
CA TRP A 188 19.29 6.52 13.80
C TRP A 188 17.90 7.11 13.54
N PHE A 189 17.82 8.26 12.86
CA PHE A 189 16.55 8.84 12.45
C PHE A 189 15.80 7.91 11.50
N TRP A 190 16.51 7.40 10.49
CA TRP A 190 15.93 6.50 9.50
C TRP A 190 15.52 5.15 10.09
N ALA A 191 16.25 4.65 11.09
CA ALA A 191 15.83 3.46 11.82
C ALA A 191 14.59 3.70 12.70
N ALA A 192 14.52 4.83 13.40
CA ALA A 192 13.35 5.19 14.19
C ALA A 192 12.11 5.35 13.31
N MET A 193 12.25 6.02 12.15
CA MET A 193 11.20 6.15 11.16
C MET A 193 10.77 4.80 10.59
N SER A 194 11.73 3.93 10.24
CA SER A 194 11.44 2.58 9.76
C SER A 194 10.63 1.75 10.78
N ALA A 195 11.04 1.77 12.05
CA ALA A 195 10.33 1.11 13.13
C ALA A 195 8.94 1.71 13.35
N ALA A 196 8.82 3.04 13.34
CA ALA A 196 7.54 3.73 13.48
C ALA A 196 6.58 3.35 12.35
N THR A 197 7.02 3.40 11.09
CA THR A 197 6.18 3.04 9.94
C THR A 197 5.73 1.59 10.00
N LEU A 198 6.59 0.64 10.42
CA LEU A 198 6.19 -0.75 10.64
C LEU A 198 5.03 -0.87 11.63
N VAL A 199 5.14 -0.21 12.79
CA VAL A 199 4.07 -0.21 13.80
C VAL A 199 2.82 0.49 13.28
N GLY A 200 2.96 1.63 12.60
CA GLY A 200 1.85 2.36 11.98
C GLY A 200 1.08 1.56 10.94
N VAL A 201 1.78 0.79 10.09
CA VAL A 201 1.17 -0.14 9.12
C VAL A 201 0.36 -1.22 9.84
N VAL A 202 0.92 -1.83 10.89
CA VAL A 202 0.21 -2.87 11.65
C VAL A 202 -1.05 -2.31 12.32
N VAL A 203 -0.96 -1.13 12.94
CA VAL A 203 -2.09 -0.50 13.64
C VAL A 203 -3.17 -0.01 12.67
N SER A 204 -2.80 0.47 11.48
CA SER A 204 -3.74 0.97 10.47
C SER A 204 -4.39 -0.14 9.64
N TYR A 205 -3.76 -1.32 9.52
CA TYR A 205 -4.31 -2.46 8.76
C TYR A 205 -5.77 -2.83 9.11
N PRO A 206 -6.20 -3.03 10.37
CA PRO A 206 -7.58 -3.39 10.68
C PRO A 206 -8.59 -2.31 10.27
N VAL A 207 -8.20 -1.03 10.33
CA VAL A 207 -9.05 0.09 9.87
C VAL A 207 -9.18 0.06 8.36
N ASN A 208 -8.08 -0.11 7.63
CA ASN A 208 -8.09 -0.25 6.18
C ASN A 208 -8.88 -1.49 5.73
N TYR A 209 -8.74 -2.61 6.43
CA TYR A 209 -9.55 -3.81 6.20
C TYR A 209 -11.05 -3.51 6.31
N TRP A 210 -11.45 -2.78 7.35
CA TRP A 210 -12.85 -2.36 7.50
C TRP A 210 -13.28 -1.41 6.37
N LEU A 211 -12.45 -0.45 5.99
CA LEU A 211 -12.75 0.50 4.92
C LEU A 211 -12.94 -0.21 3.57
N VAL A 212 -12.05 -1.14 3.22
CA VAL A 212 -12.14 -1.94 1.99
C VAL A 212 -13.35 -2.87 2.02
N LYS A 213 -13.57 -3.59 3.13
CA LYS A 213 -14.72 -4.48 3.30
C LYS A 213 -16.06 -3.77 3.09
N ASN A 214 -16.14 -2.50 3.48
CA ASN A 214 -17.34 -1.69 3.35
C ASN A 214 -17.31 -0.73 2.14
N ARG A 215 -16.40 -0.95 1.18
CA ARG A 215 -16.31 -0.18 -0.08
C ARG A 215 -16.18 1.34 0.15
N LEU A 216 -15.45 1.73 1.19
CA LEU A 216 -15.07 3.12 1.48
C LEU A 216 -13.66 3.43 1.00
N LYS A 217 -12.82 2.41 0.82
CA LYS A 217 -11.52 2.47 0.13
C LYS A 217 -11.41 1.34 -0.89
N HIS A 218 -10.52 1.54 -1.86
CA HIS A 218 -10.07 0.52 -2.79
C HIS A 218 -8.86 -0.25 -2.26
N GLY A 219 -8.62 -1.43 -2.81
CA GLY A 219 -7.40 -2.22 -2.61
C GLY A 219 -6.49 -2.22 -3.84
N MET A 220 -5.85 -3.35 -4.13
CA MET A 220 -4.93 -3.52 -5.28
C MET A 220 -5.68 -3.68 -6.59
N GLY A 221 -5.12 -3.11 -7.66
CA GLY A 221 -5.66 -3.14 -9.02
C GLY A 221 -4.74 -3.86 -9.98
N THR A 222 -5.04 -3.82 -11.27
CA THR A 222 -4.14 -4.34 -12.31
C THR A 222 -4.26 -3.46 -13.54
N GLU A 223 -3.13 -3.13 -14.17
CA GLU A 223 -3.09 -2.30 -15.38
C GLU A 223 -3.93 -2.90 -16.51
N ARG A 224 -4.02 -4.24 -16.57
CA ARG A 224 -4.84 -4.99 -17.54
C ARG A 224 -6.34 -4.70 -17.40
N ALA A 225 -6.81 -4.48 -16.18
CA ALA A 225 -8.23 -4.31 -15.88
C ALA A 225 -8.78 -2.91 -16.22
N LEU A 226 -7.92 -1.89 -16.31
CA LEU A 226 -8.30 -0.52 -16.70
C LEU A 226 -8.19 -0.24 -18.21
N GLY A 227 -7.95 -1.29 -19.00
CA GLY A 227 -8.01 -1.23 -20.45
C GLY A 227 -6.66 -1.04 -21.14
N LYS A 228 -6.03 -2.17 -21.47
CA LYS A 228 -5.37 -2.52 -22.75
C LYS A 228 -4.41 -3.70 -22.52
N GLY A 229 -4.83 -4.90 -22.92
CA GLY A 229 -3.94 -6.05 -23.09
C GLY A 229 -3.99 -7.10 -21.97
N GLY A 230 -4.98 -7.98 -22.02
CA GLY A 230 -4.79 -9.38 -21.64
C GLY A 230 -4.53 -10.17 -22.93
N ALA A 231 -3.51 -11.04 -22.95
CA ALA A 231 -3.28 -11.93 -24.08
C ALA A 231 -4.55 -12.74 -24.38
N PRO A 232 -4.89 -13.01 -25.66
CA PRO A 232 -5.96 -13.94 -25.97
C PRO A 232 -5.59 -15.28 -25.34
N GLN A 233 -6.37 -15.71 -24.36
CA GLN A 233 -6.22 -17.02 -23.76
C GLN A 233 -6.69 -18.02 -24.82
N GLU A 234 -5.74 -18.61 -25.55
CA GLU A 234 -6.01 -19.80 -26.36
C GLU A 234 -6.61 -20.83 -25.41
N ALA A 235 -7.88 -21.14 -25.65
CA ALA A 235 -8.58 -22.19 -24.95
C ALA A 235 -7.78 -23.48 -25.18
N VAL A 236 -7.11 -23.97 -24.14
CA VAL A 236 -6.58 -25.34 -24.12
C VAL A 236 -7.81 -26.24 -24.17
N ALA A 237 -8.16 -26.66 -25.39
CA ALA A 237 -9.19 -27.65 -25.63
C ALA A 237 -8.78 -28.91 -24.88
N ALA A 238 -9.60 -29.30 -23.90
CA ALA A 238 -9.47 -30.61 -23.27
C ALA A 238 -9.59 -31.70 -24.37
N PRO A 239 -8.71 -32.71 -24.40
CA PRO A 239 -8.82 -33.77 -25.38
C PRO A 239 -10.10 -34.57 -25.12
N ALA A 240 -11.04 -34.51 -26.07
CA ALA A 240 -12.21 -35.37 -26.09
C ALA A 240 -11.76 -36.80 -26.38
N TYR A 241 -11.85 -37.68 -25.38
CA TYR A 241 -11.74 -39.12 -25.56
C TYR A 241 -12.99 -39.65 -26.28
N ALA A 242 -12.98 -39.67 -27.61
CA ALA A 242 -13.95 -40.40 -28.40
C ALA A 242 -13.28 -41.68 -28.94
N GLY A 243 -13.72 -42.82 -28.39
CA GLY A 243 -13.23 -44.15 -28.77
C GLY A 243 -13.53 -44.50 -30.22
N HIS A 244 -12.52 -45.02 -30.91
CA HIS A 244 -12.65 -45.62 -32.23
C HIS A 244 -13.25 -47.04 -32.16
N GLY A 245 -14.25 -47.29 -33.00
CA GLY A 245 -14.83 -48.60 -33.26
C GLY A 245 -15.18 -48.78 -34.74
N MET A 246 -14.17 -49.15 -35.52
CA MET A 246 -14.13 -49.96 -36.76
C MET A 246 -15.33 -50.01 -37.74
N ALA A 247 -15.05 -49.50 -38.95
CA ALA A 247 -14.98 -50.20 -40.25
C ALA A 247 -16.23 -50.71 -41.04
N ALA A 248 -16.12 -50.43 -42.36
CA ALA A 248 -16.58 -51.17 -43.55
C ALA A 248 -17.96 -50.86 -44.16
N MET A 249 -17.97 -50.26 -45.36
CA MET A 249 -18.28 -50.92 -46.66
C MET A 249 -18.42 -49.87 -47.81
N PRO A 250 -18.12 -50.23 -49.09
CA PRO A 250 -18.09 -49.31 -50.24
C PRO A 250 -19.25 -49.51 -51.24
N HIS A 251 -19.57 -48.52 -52.09
CA HIS A 251 -19.98 -48.71 -53.52
C HIS A 251 -20.35 -47.40 -54.27
N MET A 252 -19.76 -47.22 -55.46
CA MET A 252 -20.27 -46.71 -56.78
C MET A 252 -21.04 -45.37 -56.87
N ALA A 253 -21.09 -44.59 -57.96
CA ALA A 253 -20.41 -44.43 -59.26
C ALA A 253 -21.14 -43.26 -59.99
N GLY A 254 -20.47 -42.52 -60.90
CA GLY A 254 -21.08 -41.58 -61.86
C GLY A 254 -20.40 -40.20 -61.89
N MET A 255 -19.55 -39.87 -62.89
CA MET A 255 -19.85 -39.07 -64.11
C MET A 255 -20.31 -37.62 -63.79
N SER A 256 -19.84 -36.50 -64.35
CA SER A 256 -18.96 -36.16 -65.47
C SER A 256 -18.79 -34.61 -65.53
N HIS A 257 -17.67 -34.13 -66.08
CA HIS A 257 -17.39 -32.84 -66.78
C HIS A 257 -17.85 -31.46 -66.25
N GLY A 258 -16.90 -30.51 -66.19
CA GLY A 258 -17.14 -29.07 -66.37
C GLY A 258 -16.10 -28.14 -65.72
N MET A 259 -15.21 -27.54 -66.52
CA MET A 259 -14.52 -26.27 -66.20
C MET A 259 -15.21 -25.12 -66.97
N PRO A 260 -14.95 -23.82 -66.75
CA PRO A 260 -14.45 -23.08 -65.56
C PRO A 260 -15.32 -21.83 -65.25
N ALA A 261 -15.19 -21.19 -64.08
CA ALA A 261 -15.59 -19.78 -63.90
C ALA A 261 -14.92 -19.13 -62.67
N ALA A 262 -14.59 -17.85 -62.81
CA ALA A 262 -13.83 -17.04 -61.87
C ALA A 262 -14.70 -16.31 -60.82
N ALA A 263 -14.08 -16.08 -59.64
CA ALA A 263 -14.40 -15.10 -58.57
C ALA A 263 -15.74 -15.31 -57.80
N PRO A 264 -15.92 -14.83 -56.54
CA PRO A 264 -15.13 -13.84 -55.79
C PRO A 264 -14.77 -14.23 -54.32
N THR A 265 -13.96 -13.38 -53.70
CA THR A 265 -13.62 -13.32 -52.26
C THR A 265 -14.83 -13.45 -51.32
N PRO A 266 -14.78 -14.27 -50.24
CA PRO A 266 -15.74 -14.18 -49.17
C PRO A 266 -15.32 -13.15 -48.12
N ALA A 267 -16.18 -12.17 -47.92
CA ALA A 267 -16.14 -11.26 -46.80
C ALA A 267 -16.34 -12.04 -45.48
N HIS A 268 -15.40 -11.89 -44.55
CA HIS A 268 -15.56 -12.39 -43.19
C HIS A 268 -16.57 -11.52 -42.43
N THR A 269 -17.82 -11.98 -42.37
CA THR A 269 -18.80 -11.55 -41.36
C THR A 269 -18.46 -12.25 -40.04
N GLY A 270 -17.52 -11.67 -39.29
CA GLY A 270 -17.25 -12.07 -37.91
C GLY A 270 -18.32 -11.54 -36.98
N HIS A 271 -19.19 -12.42 -36.48
CA HIS A 271 -20.07 -12.15 -35.36
C HIS A 271 -19.24 -11.77 -34.13
N HIS A 272 -19.15 -10.48 -33.82
CA HIS A 272 -18.68 -9.99 -32.53
C HIS A 272 -19.72 -10.32 -31.45
N MET A 273 -19.64 -11.52 -30.87
CA MET A 273 -20.15 -11.73 -29.52
C MET A 273 -19.17 -11.04 -28.58
N ALA A 274 -19.47 -9.80 -28.21
CA ALA A 274 -18.79 -9.09 -27.14
C ALA A 274 -18.95 -9.91 -25.86
N ALA A 275 -17.89 -10.59 -25.44
CA ALA A 275 -17.82 -11.13 -24.09
C ALA A 275 -17.95 -9.95 -23.12
N ALA A 276 -18.98 -10.00 -22.27
CA ALA A 276 -19.17 -9.03 -21.21
C ALA A 276 -17.90 -8.97 -20.35
N PRO A 277 -17.41 -7.77 -19.98
CA PRO A 277 -16.31 -7.67 -19.03
C PRO A 277 -16.74 -8.35 -17.73
N GLN A 278 -16.01 -9.38 -17.31
CA GLN A 278 -16.20 -9.97 -15.99
C GLN A 278 -15.95 -8.87 -14.96
N GLU A 279 -17.01 -8.45 -14.27
CA GLU A 279 -16.92 -7.50 -13.17
C GLU A 279 -15.99 -8.08 -12.10
N MET A 280 -14.88 -7.40 -11.89
CA MET A 280 -13.88 -7.76 -10.90
C MET A 280 -14.49 -7.66 -9.50
N PRO A 281 -14.44 -8.73 -8.68
CA PRO A 281 -14.85 -8.65 -7.28
C PRO A 281 -13.96 -7.64 -6.54
N GLY A 282 -14.52 -6.48 -6.19
CA GLY A 282 -13.84 -5.45 -5.38
C GLY A 282 -13.65 -4.08 -6.04
N MET A 283 -13.98 -3.90 -7.33
CA MET A 283 -13.92 -2.59 -8.00
C MET A 283 -15.25 -1.85 -8.07
N ASP A 284 -16.36 -2.51 -7.76
CA ASP A 284 -17.67 -1.85 -7.75
C ASP A 284 -17.95 -1.16 -6.40
N MET A 285 -17.58 0.12 -6.32
CA MET A 285 -17.89 0.99 -5.19
C MET A 285 -19.34 1.52 -5.22
N GLY A 286 -20.12 1.22 -6.26
CA GLY A 286 -21.44 1.81 -6.53
C GLY A 286 -22.65 0.92 -6.23
N SER A 287 -22.52 -0.41 -6.21
CA SER A 287 -23.68 -1.34 -6.06
C SER A 287 -23.98 -1.84 -4.65
N GLY A 288 -23.25 -1.38 -3.62
CA GLY A 288 -23.40 -1.85 -2.25
C GLY A 288 -24.42 -1.03 -1.43
N THR A 289 -25.03 -1.64 -0.42
CA THR A 289 -25.80 -0.89 0.58
C THR A 289 -24.91 0.15 1.27
N PRO A 290 -25.26 1.44 1.24
CA PRO A 290 -24.41 2.49 1.78
C PRO A 290 -24.24 2.32 3.30
N VAL A 291 -23.00 2.42 3.77
CA VAL A 291 -22.69 2.35 5.21
C VAL A 291 -23.43 3.47 5.94
N SER A 292 -24.19 3.12 6.99
CA SER A 292 -24.94 4.11 7.77
C SER A 292 -24.02 5.17 8.38
N GLY A 293 -24.50 6.41 8.46
CA GLY A 293 -23.77 7.53 9.05
C GLY A 293 -23.31 7.25 10.49
N LEU A 294 -24.15 6.57 11.28
CA LEU A 294 -23.80 6.14 12.64
C LEU A 294 -22.57 5.22 12.65
N ARG A 295 -22.50 4.24 11.74
CA ARG A 295 -21.37 3.31 11.70
C ARG A 295 -20.08 4.02 11.30
N LYS A 296 -20.16 4.96 10.34
CA LYS A 296 -19.02 5.83 10.00
C LYS A 296 -18.57 6.64 11.22
N ALA A 297 -19.50 7.30 11.92
CA ALA A 297 -19.20 8.10 13.10
C ALA A 297 -18.58 7.28 14.24
N VAL A 298 -19.06 6.06 14.49
CA VAL A 298 -18.49 5.15 15.49
C VAL A 298 -17.05 4.79 15.14
N VAL A 299 -16.78 4.40 13.88
CA VAL A 299 -15.42 4.06 13.47
C VAL A 299 -14.51 5.28 13.50
N THR A 300 -14.97 6.45 13.06
CA THR A 300 -14.23 7.71 13.22
C THR A 300 -13.88 7.95 14.69
N GLY A 301 -14.84 7.85 15.61
CA GLY A 301 -14.61 7.99 17.05
C GLY A 301 -13.59 6.99 17.59
N LEU A 302 -13.63 5.73 17.14
CA LEU A 302 -12.63 4.72 17.49
C LEU A 302 -11.23 5.10 16.98
N THR A 303 -11.11 5.57 15.74
CA THR A 303 -9.80 5.98 15.21
C THR A 303 -9.23 7.21 15.92
N LEU A 304 -10.08 8.16 16.34
CA LEU A 304 -9.67 9.29 17.16
C LEU A 304 -9.24 8.84 18.56
N LEU A 305 -9.94 7.88 19.16
CA LEU A 305 -9.54 7.28 20.43
C LEU A 305 -8.18 6.57 20.29
N MET A 306 -7.95 5.83 19.20
CA MET A 306 -6.64 5.23 18.90
C MET A 306 -5.55 6.29 18.85
N LEU A 307 -5.77 7.41 18.13
CA LEU A 307 -4.82 8.51 18.06
C LEU A 307 -4.56 9.14 19.43
N ALA A 308 -5.61 9.38 20.23
CA ALA A 308 -5.49 9.91 21.58
C ALA A 308 -4.70 8.98 22.50
N VAL A 309 -4.91 7.67 22.40
CA VAL A 309 -4.14 6.65 23.13
C VAL A 309 -2.68 6.65 22.68
N GLY A 310 -2.41 6.71 21.37
CA GLY A 310 -1.05 6.79 20.83
C GLY A 310 -0.30 8.04 21.34
N TYR A 311 -0.97 9.20 21.32
CA TYR A 311 -0.44 10.44 21.88
C TYR A 311 -0.18 10.33 23.39
N TRP A 312 -1.12 9.75 24.14
CA TRP A 312 -0.96 9.53 25.58
C TRP A 312 0.24 8.61 25.88
N LEU A 313 0.42 7.52 25.11
CA LEU A 313 1.56 6.62 25.25
C LEU A 313 2.88 7.36 25.00
N ALA A 314 2.95 8.20 23.97
CA ALA A 314 4.11 9.02 23.68
C ALA A 314 4.43 10.01 24.80
N ALA A 315 3.41 10.71 25.32
CA ALA A 315 3.58 11.64 26.44
C ALA A 315 3.96 10.92 27.76
N ARG A 316 3.51 9.68 27.94
CA ARG A 316 3.73 8.91 29.17
C ARG A 316 5.11 8.24 29.23
N TYR A 317 5.59 7.76 28.08
CA TYR A 317 6.79 6.92 27.98
C TYR A 317 7.94 7.55 27.16
N GLY A 318 7.69 8.67 26.50
CA GLY A 318 8.71 9.51 25.88
C GLY A 318 8.63 10.94 26.37
N ASP A 319 9.15 11.87 25.58
CA ASP A 319 9.29 13.28 25.94
C ASP A 319 8.87 14.20 24.79
N LEU A 320 7.76 14.91 24.96
CA LEU A 320 7.24 15.83 23.95
C LEU A 320 7.93 17.21 23.96
N SER A 321 8.82 17.46 24.92
CA SER A 321 9.57 18.71 25.03
C SER A 321 10.86 18.71 24.22
N MET A 322 11.31 17.52 23.77
CA MET A 322 12.54 17.29 23.02
C MET A 322 12.72 18.22 21.82
N ARG A 323 13.98 18.57 21.56
CA ARG A 323 14.42 19.35 20.40
C ARG A 323 15.66 18.71 19.76
N PRO A 324 15.76 18.72 18.42
CA PRO A 324 16.99 18.33 17.72
C PRO A 324 18.17 19.20 18.18
N GLY A 325 19.32 18.57 18.44
CA GLY A 325 20.55 19.26 18.84
C GLY A 325 20.66 19.73 20.29
N GLU A 326 19.59 19.65 21.11
CA GLU A 326 19.66 19.96 22.55
C GLU A 326 20.08 18.70 23.36
N PRO A 327 21.06 18.80 24.27
CA PRO A 327 21.43 17.69 25.15
C PRO A 327 20.29 17.32 26.09
N MET A 328 20.12 16.03 26.37
CA MET A 328 19.08 15.51 27.27
C MET A 328 19.16 16.11 28.70
N THR A 329 20.33 16.59 29.13
CA THR A 329 20.57 17.20 30.45
C THR A 329 20.06 18.62 30.60
N ASP A 330 19.83 19.33 29.49
CA ASP A 330 19.53 20.76 29.50
C ASP A 330 18.02 21.04 29.44
N MET A 331 17.20 19.98 29.47
CA MET A 331 15.74 20.07 29.36
C MET A 331 15.05 20.19 30.72
N PRO A 332 14.26 21.27 30.96
CA PRO A 332 13.57 21.47 32.23
C PRO A 332 12.47 20.42 32.45
N GLY A 333 12.51 19.71 33.58
CA GLY A 333 11.43 18.81 34.03
C GLY A 333 11.78 17.32 34.10
N MET A 334 13.01 16.92 33.79
CA MET A 334 13.42 15.53 33.89
C MET A 334 13.57 15.10 35.36
N SER A 335 12.57 14.38 35.88
CA SER A 335 12.77 13.60 37.11
C SER A 335 13.71 12.44 36.78
N LYS A 336 14.89 12.44 37.41
CA LYS A 336 15.92 11.43 37.23
C LYS A 336 15.31 10.02 37.43
N PRO A 337 15.46 9.07 36.49
CA PRO A 337 15.12 7.69 36.78
C PRO A 337 16.15 7.16 37.78
N GLY A 338 15.78 7.16 39.07
CA GLY A 338 16.67 6.71 40.15
C GLY A 338 16.39 7.26 41.56
N HIS A 339 15.55 8.27 41.73
CA HIS A 339 15.12 8.70 43.07
C HIS A 339 13.62 8.51 43.27
N ARG A 340 13.26 7.28 43.62
CA ARG A 340 12.22 7.04 44.62
C ARG A 340 12.93 6.43 45.83
N MET A 341 13.10 7.22 46.89
CA MET A 341 13.19 6.69 48.25
C MET A 341 11.79 6.66 48.83
#